data_AF-A0A385JP34-F1
#
_entry.id   AF-A0A385JP34-F1
#
_cell.length_a   1.000
_cell.length_b   1.000
_cell.length_c   1.000
_cell.angle_alpha   90.00
_cell.angle_beta   90.00
_cell.angle_gamma   90.00
#
_symmetry.space_group_name_H-M   'P 1'
#
loop_
_entity.id
_entity.type
_entity.pdbx_description
1 polymer ?
#
loop_
_entity_poly.entity_id
_entity_poly.type
_entity_poly.pdbx_seq_one_letter_code
_entity_poly.pdbx_strand_id
1 'polypeptide(L)'
;MIKSNNSIFSVLLFLNTLLTFFIFCENLGELRYTIIIPILILIISIKIISDQLIIKLYNLKLLFIIIFIIIILGLPSHIELFPHKNNIDYSYFQYITSMLIKIITCYIVFWSIDFKKQYAYKIIKYVLLINVTFFFLQFTIVYSTSYYIDPLLFLTGDKQRYLANFSIPIIGATYRPTGFFEEPSTYAAFVTCLIACKLFINNKVDIVIKLSIASIFMSLSVAAIFYGFLLSIVLFFKQKNNTFFKIISFQLLPFIILFLSILISYRLDSLNGSASSIRLNLIKYIYDQSLPELLFGNGMLGVVTAFSEYMKSGNLWKIDVAALNDNGLWLFIIIKIGMVGLLSFMLIMKNKLLNDNFNFLIFIILLLTKLSFIYFGFIFYISLILFMRKNNE
;
A
#
# COMPACT_ATOMS: atom_id res chain seq x y z
N MET A 1 -42.80 9.53 -2.87
CA MET A 1 -41.88 8.38 -3.11
C MET A 1 -40.44 8.80 -3.44
N ILE A 2 -39.92 9.95 -2.94
CA ILE A 2 -38.59 10.50 -3.34
C ILE A 2 -37.58 10.62 -2.18
N LYS A 3 -37.99 10.36 -0.92
CA LYS A 3 -37.08 10.41 0.24
C LYS A 3 -36.19 9.17 0.45
N SER A 4 -36.42 8.05 -0.24
CA SER A 4 -35.70 6.77 -0.01
C SER A 4 -34.32 6.68 -0.69
N ASN A 5 -34.04 7.44 -1.75
CA ASN A 5 -32.78 7.30 -2.48
C ASN A 5 -31.56 7.83 -1.72
N ASN A 6 -31.72 8.84 -0.86
CA ASN A 6 -30.61 9.41 -0.10
C ASN A 6 -30.17 8.53 1.07
N SER A 7 -31.11 7.82 1.73
CA SER A 7 -30.78 6.93 2.84
C SER A 7 -30.02 5.69 2.36
N ILE A 8 -30.52 5.01 1.32
CA ILE A 8 -29.84 3.86 0.70
C ILE A 8 -28.42 4.23 0.27
N PHE A 9 -28.27 5.38 -0.37
CA PHE A 9 -26.97 5.86 -0.80
C PHE A 9 -26.00 6.11 0.36
N SER A 10 -26.49 6.71 1.46
CA SER A 10 -25.66 6.93 2.66
C SER A 10 -25.18 5.61 3.30
N VAL A 11 -26.04 4.58 3.31
CA VAL A 11 -25.68 3.24 3.80
C VAL A 11 -24.63 2.60 2.89
N LEU A 12 -24.80 2.67 1.57
CA LEU A 12 -23.80 2.16 0.62
C LEU A 12 -22.45 2.89 0.79
N LEU A 13 -22.46 4.20 0.99
CA LEU A 13 -21.23 4.96 1.22
C LEU A 13 -20.51 4.51 2.51
N PHE A 14 -21.26 4.29 3.59
CA PHE A 14 -20.74 3.79 4.86
C PHE A 14 -20.17 2.37 4.72
N LEU A 15 -20.94 1.43 4.15
CA LEU A 15 -20.51 0.05 3.95
C LEU A 15 -19.27 -0.03 3.06
N ASN A 16 -19.21 0.74 1.98
CA ASN A 16 -18.01 0.81 1.15
C ASN A 16 -16.81 1.41 1.88
N THR A 17 -17.03 2.35 2.79
CA THR A 17 -15.96 2.91 3.63
C THR A 17 -15.40 1.85 4.57
N LEU A 18 -16.26 1.08 5.25
CA LEU A 18 -15.83 -0.04 6.08
C LEU A 18 -15.13 -1.11 5.26
N LEU A 19 -15.71 -1.53 4.13
CA LEU A 19 -15.12 -2.51 3.22
C LEU A 19 -13.72 -2.07 2.78
N THR A 20 -13.57 -0.83 2.34
CA THR A 20 -12.27 -0.28 1.90
C THR A 20 -11.28 -0.18 3.05
N PHE A 21 -11.73 0.16 4.27
CA PHE A 21 -10.87 0.15 5.45
C PHE A 21 -10.30 -1.26 5.71
N PHE A 22 -11.15 -2.29 5.72
CA PHE A 22 -10.71 -3.67 5.92
C PHE A 22 -9.87 -4.21 4.76
N ILE A 23 -10.11 -3.80 3.51
CA ILE A 23 -9.22 -4.10 2.37
C ILE A 23 -7.78 -3.69 2.68
N PHE A 24 -7.57 -2.50 3.26
CA PHE A 24 -6.24 -1.98 3.57
C PHE A 24 -5.62 -2.61 4.84
N CYS A 25 -6.40 -3.21 5.74
CA CYS A 25 -5.91 -3.87 6.96
C CYS A 25 -5.37 -5.28 6.69
N GLU A 26 -4.29 -5.38 5.91
CA GLU A 26 -3.75 -6.68 5.47
C GLU A 26 -3.20 -7.57 6.58
N ASN A 27 -2.71 -6.94 7.64
CA ASN A 27 -2.21 -7.61 8.83
C ASN A 27 -3.28 -8.37 9.63
N LEU A 28 -4.57 -8.23 9.29
CA LEU A 28 -5.65 -9.05 9.86
C LEU A 28 -5.73 -10.45 9.23
N GLY A 29 -4.91 -10.76 8.23
CA GLY A 29 -4.83 -12.11 7.66
C GLY A 29 -6.19 -12.64 7.17
N GLU A 30 -6.54 -13.86 7.62
CA GLU A 30 -7.78 -14.54 7.27
C GLU A 30 -9.02 -13.92 7.93
N LEU A 31 -8.89 -13.40 9.16
CA LEU A 31 -9.97 -12.75 9.90
C LEU A 31 -10.60 -11.62 9.10
N ARG A 32 -9.79 -10.92 8.30
CA ARG A 32 -10.27 -9.90 7.36
C ARG A 32 -11.39 -10.40 6.44
N TYR A 33 -11.29 -11.62 5.89
CA TYR A 33 -12.29 -12.15 4.96
C TYR A 33 -13.61 -12.46 5.65
N THR A 34 -13.57 -12.83 6.94
CA THR A 34 -14.79 -13.02 7.75
C THR A 34 -15.59 -11.73 7.91
N ILE A 35 -14.94 -10.56 7.78
CA ILE A 35 -15.58 -9.24 7.81
C ILE A 35 -15.93 -8.75 6.41
N ILE A 36 -15.02 -8.91 5.45
CA ILE A 36 -15.21 -8.45 4.06
C ILE A 36 -16.41 -9.15 3.39
N ILE A 37 -16.55 -10.47 3.54
CA ILE A 37 -17.58 -11.25 2.84
C ILE A 37 -19.00 -10.83 3.24
N PRO A 38 -19.36 -10.73 4.54
CA PRO A 38 -20.67 -10.23 4.94
C PRO A 38 -20.97 -8.82 4.43
N ILE A 39 -19.99 -7.91 4.48
CA ILE A 39 -20.18 -6.54 3.98
C ILE A 39 -20.41 -6.54 2.47
N LEU A 40 -19.69 -7.37 1.71
CA LEU A 40 -19.90 -7.53 0.27
C LEU A 40 -21.31 -8.04 -0.05
N ILE A 41 -21.79 -9.05 0.68
CA ILE A 41 -23.14 -9.59 0.51
C ILE A 41 -24.17 -8.48 0.78
N LEU A 42 -24.02 -7.73 1.87
CA LEU A 42 -24.93 -6.61 2.19
C LEU A 42 -24.94 -5.53 1.10
N ILE A 43 -23.77 -5.13 0.58
CA ILE A 43 -23.68 -4.15 -0.51
C ILE A 43 -24.41 -4.66 -1.76
N ILE A 44 -24.18 -5.92 -2.14
CA ILE A 44 -24.84 -6.54 -3.30
C ILE A 44 -26.35 -6.60 -3.09
N SER A 45 -26.81 -7.11 -1.94
CA SER A 45 -28.24 -7.23 -1.62
C SER A 45 -28.94 -5.87 -1.65
N ILE A 46 -28.34 -4.83 -1.06
CA ILE A 46 -28.90 -3.47 -1.10
C ILE A 46 -29.00 -2.96 -2.54
N LYS A 47 -27.96 -3.18 -3.36
CA LYS A 47 -27.97 -2.75 -4.77
C LYS A 47 -29.03 -3.48 -5.59
N ILE A 48 -29.23 -4.78 -5.37
CA ILE A 48 -30.29 -5.57 -6.02
C ILE A 48 -31.67 -5.05 -5.60
N ILE A 49 -31.93 -4.93 -4.29
CA ILE A 49 -33.24 -4.49 -3.77
C ILE A 49 -33.59 -3.06 -4.19
N SER A 50 -32.58 -2.21 -4.38
CA SER A 50 -32.79 -0.81 -4.79
C SER A 50 -33.15 -0.64 -6.28
N ASP A 51 -33.21 -1.71 -7.08
CA ASP A 51 -33.39 -1.70 -8.54
C ASP A 51 -32.39 -0.80 -9.29
N GLN A 52 -31.23 -0.50 -8.67
CA GLN A 52 -30.17 0.33 -9.24
C GLN A 52 -29.06 -0.51 -9.89
N LEU A 53 -29.40 -1.68 -10.45
CA LEU A 53 -28.46 -2.58 -11.11
C LEU A 53 -28.06 -2.02 -12.49
N ILE A 54 -27.18 -1.03 -12.48
CA ILE A 54 -26.58 -0.51 -13.72
C ILE A 54 -25.18 -1.09 -13.83
N ILE A 55 -25.03 -2.11 -14.66
CA ILE A 55 -23.73 -2.67 -15.01
C ILE A 55 -23.33 -2.15 -16.39
N LYS A 56 -22.32 -1.28 -16.44
CA LYS A 56 -21.77 -0.77 -17.69
C LYS A 56 -20.92 -1.86 -18.36
N LEU A 57 -21.26 -2.22 -19.60
CA LEU A 57 -20.56 -3.25 -20.39
C LEU A 57 -19.05 -2.98 -20.52
N TYR A 58 -18.64 -1.71 -20.59
CA TYR A 58 -17.23 -1.32 -20.60
C TYR A 58 -16.48 -1.77 -19.34
N ASN A 59 -17.07 -1.55 -18.16
CA ASN A 59 -16.44 -1.92 -16.89
C ASN A 59 -16.36 -3.43 -16.70
N LEU A 60 -17.35 -4.18 -17.20
CA LEU A 60 -17.29 -5.64 -17.27
C LEU A 60 -16.17 -6.12 -18.20
N LYS A 61 -16.08 -5.57 -19.43
CA LYS A 61 -15.00 -5.91 -20.36
C LYS A 61 -13.63 -5.67 -19.72
N LEU A 62 -13.46 -4.54 -19.05
CA LEU A 62 -12.23 -4.21 -18.34
C LEU A 62 -11.94 -5.20 -17.20
N LEU A 63 -12.94 -5.59 -16.41
CA LEU A 63 -12.80 -6.62 -15.37
C LEU A 63 -12.31 -7.95 -15.96
N PHE A 64 -12.93 -8.42 -17.06
CA PHE A 64 -12.52 -9.66 -17.72
C PHE A 64 -11.10 -9.57 -18.29
N ILE A 65 -10.68 -8.43 -18.84
CA ILE A 65 -9.30 -8.22 -19.29
C ILE A 65 -8.32 -8.34 -18.10
N ILE A 66 -8.65 -7.74 -16.96
CA ILE A 66 -7.79 -7.82 -15.76
C ILE A 66 -7.69 -9.28 -15.27
N ILE A 67 -8.82 -10.00 -15.22
CA ILE A 67 -8.85 -11.42 -14.87
C ILE A 67 -7.97 -12.24 -15.82
N PHE A 68 -8.08 -12.00 -17.12
CA PHE A 68 -7.27 -12.67 -18.13
C PHE A 68 -5.77 -12.39 -17.94
N ILE A 69 -5.38 -11.15 -17.65
CA ILE A 69 -3.99 -10.80 -17.33
C ILE A 69 -3.50 -11.54 -16.08
N ILE A 70 -4.30 -11.63 -15.02
CA ILE A 70 -3.94 -12.35 -13.79
C ILE A 70 -3.65 -13.82 -14.09
N ILE A 71 -4.52 -14.46 -14.89
CA ILE A 71 -4.37 -15.86 -15.33
C ILE A 71 -3.04 -16.02 -16.10
N ILE A 72 -2.81 -15.17 -17.11
CA ILE A 72 -1.60 -15.24 -17.93
C ILE A 72 -0.33 -15.03 -17.09
N LEU A 73 -0.34 -14.11 -16.12
CA LEU A 73 0.85 -13.83 -15.32
C LEU A 73 1.26 -15.01 -14.42
N GLY A 74 0.31 -15.84 -13.98
CA GLY A 74 0.61 -17.02 -13.16
C GLY A 74 0.95 -18.28 -13.97
N LEU A 75 0.50 -18.34 -15.24
CA LEU A 75 0.60 -19.54 -16.06
C LEU A 75 2.06 -20.01 -16.32
N PRO A 76 3.03 -19.13 -16.66
CA PRO A 76 4.42 -19.54 -16.86
C PRO A 76 5.04 -20.21 -15.64
N SER A 77 4.72 -19.74 -14.42
CA SER A 77 5.17 -20.40 -13.19
C SER A 77 4.52 -21.77 -13.01
N HIS A 78 3.24 -21.92 -13.36
CA HIS A 78 2.52 -23.19 -13.20
C HIS A 78 3.11 -24.31 -14.07
N ILE A 79 3.56 -23.98 -15.29
CA ILE A 79 4.20 -24.93 -16.21
C ILE A 79 5.74 -24.92 -16.11
N GLU A 80 6.30 -24.18 -15.14
CA GLU A 80 7.76 -24.03 -14.93
C GLU A 80 8.54 -23.59 -16.17
N LEU A 81 7.98 -22.65 -16.93
CA LEU A 81 8.62 -22.08 -18.11
C LEU A 81 9.79 -21.19 -17.68
N PHE A 82 11.03 -21.68 -17.82
CA PHE A 82 12.24 -20.96 -17.46
C PHE A 82 12.22 -19.50 -17.98
N PRO A 83 12.52 -18.48 -17.15
CA PRO A 83 13.02 -18.56 -15.76
C PRO A 83 11.94 -18.63 -14.66
N HIS A 84 10.67 -18.78 -15.02
CA HIS A 84 9.56 -18.82 -14.08
C HIS A 84 9.52 -20.16 -13.34
N LYS A 85 9.33 -20.09 -12.01
CA LYS A 85 9.41 -21.24 -11.10
C LYS A 85 8.12 -21.38 -10.31
N ASN A 86 7.91 -22.59 -9.78
CA ASN A 86 6.92 -22.91 -8.76
C ASN A 86 7.63 -23.48 -7.52
N ASN A 87 8.44 -22.65 -6.85
CA ASN A 87 9.34 -23.08 -5.78
C ASN A 87 8.95 -22.59 -4.39
N ILE A 88 7.71 -22.13 -4.19
CA ILE A 88 7.18 -21.77 -2.87
C ILE A 88 5.90 -22.55 -2.58
N ASP A 89 5.51 -22.64 -1.32
CA ASP A 89 4.27 -23.31 -0.90
C ASP A 89 3.05 -22.39 -1.16
N TYR A 90 2.86 -22.04 -2.43
CA TYR A 90 1.77 -21.21 -2.92
C TYR A 90 1.33 -21.68 -4.30
N SER A 91 0.17 -22.35 -4.37
CA SER A 91 -0.27 -22.97 -5.60
C SER A 91 -0.84 -21.96 -6.61
N TYR A 92 -0.85 -22.34 -7.89
CA TYR A 92 -1.50 -21.55 -8.94
C TYR A 92 -2.97 -21.28 -8.60
N PHE A 93 -3.69 -22.28 -8.07
CA PHE A 93 -5.08 -22.10 -7.65
C PHE A 93 -5.21 -21.08 -6.51
N GLN A 94 -4.35 -21.13 -5.49
CA GLN A 94 -4.32 -20.15 -4.40
C GLN A 94 -4.01 -18.73 -4.91
N TYR A 95 -3.11 -18.61 -5.88
CA TYR A 95 -2.83 -17.35 -6.57
C TYR A 95 -4.05 -16.78 -7.28
N ILE A 96 -4.67 -17.57 -8.16
CA ILE A 96 -5.82 -17.13 -8.94
C ILE A 96 -6.99 -16.78 -8.03
N THR A 97 -7.35 -17.65 -7.09
CA THR A 97 -8.46 -17.41 -6.16
C THR A 97 -8.24 -16.16 -5.30
N SER A 98 -7.04 -15.97 -4.73
CA SER A 98 -6.69 -14.77 -3.96
C SER A 98 -6.80 -13.50 -4.79
N MET A 99 -6.26 -13.51 -6.01
CA MET A 99 -6.32 -12.35 -6.91
C MET A 99 -7.74 -12.06 -7.41
N LEU A 100 -8.53 -13.11 -7.70
CA LEU A 100 -9.94 -12.98 -8.09
C LEU A 100 -10.78 -12.34 -6.99
N ILE A 101 -10.66 -12.82 -5.75
CA ILE A 101 -11.36 -12.22 -4.60
C ILE A 101 -11.00 -10.74 -4.50
N LYS A 102 -9.72 -10.40 -4.63
CA LYS A 102 -9.26 -9.00 -4.53
C LYS A 102 -9.84 -8.12 -5.64
N ILE A 103 -9.74 -8.54 -6.90
CA ILE A 103 -10.21 -7.71 -8.02
C ILE A 103 -11.74 -7.59 -8.06
N ILE A 104 -12.47 -8.67 -7.73
CA ILE A 104 -13.94 -8.67 -7.66
C ILE A 104 -14.40 -7.75 -6.53
N THR A 105 -13.75 -7.81 -5.36
CA THR A 105 -14.05 -6.90 -4.23
C THR A 105 -13.85 -5.44 -4.65
N CYS A 106 -12.71 -5.11 -5.26
CA CYS A 106 -12.46 -3.75 -5.75
C CYS A 106 -13.51 -3.31 -6.80
N TYR A 107 -13.90 -4.21 -7.71
CA TYR A 107 -14.94 -3.94 -8.69
C TYR A 107 -16.29 -3.64 -8.01
N ILE A 108 -16.70 -4.43 -7.02
CA ILE A 108 -17.95 -4.23 -6.27
C ILE A 108 -17.95 -2.89 -5.55
N VAL A 109 -16.81 -2.47 -4.96
CA VAL A 109 -16.68 -1.15 -4.34
C VAL A 109 -17.01 -0.05 -5.34
N PHE A 110 -16.42 -0.09 -6.54
CA PHE A 110 -16.65 0.95 -7.54
C PHE A 110 -18.02 0.86 -8.22
N TRP A 111 -18.51 -0.36 -8.44
CA TRP A 111 -19.82 -0.61 -9.02
C TRP A 111 -20.96 -0.13 -8.12
N SER A 112 -20.86 -0.38 -6.81
CA SER A 112 -21.90 0.01 -5.85
C SER A 112 -22.07 1.53 -5.68
N ILE A 113 -21.08 2.32 -6.10
CA ILE A 113 -21.14 3.80 -6.15
C ILE A 113 -21.32 4.34 -7.58
N ASP A 114 -21.77 3.50 -8.51
CA ASP A 114 -21.98 3.79 -9.94
C ASP A 114 -20.73 4.36 -10.64
N PHE A 115 -19.54 4.00 -10.16
CA PHE A 115 -18.26 4.52 -10.65
C PHE A 115 -18.15 6.06 -10.57
N LYS A 116 -18.86 6.70 -9.63
CA LYS A 116 -18.83 8.16 -9.45
C LYS A 116 -17.61 8.58 -8.62
N LYS A 117 -16.73 9.38 -9.23
CA LYS A 117 -15.49 9.90 -8.60
C LYS A 117 -15.71 10.60 -7.27
N GLN A 118 -16.77 11.40 -7.15
CA GLN A 118 -17.08 12.12 -5.92
C GLN A 118 -17.27 11.18 -4.72
N TYR A 119 -17.80 9.96 -4.94
CA TYR A 119 -18.05 8.99 -3.88
C TYR A 119 -16.82 8.16 -3.56
N ALA A 120 -16.05 7.77 -4.59
CA ALA A 120 -14.73 7.17 -4.39
C ALA A 120 -13.83 8.11 -3.57
N TYR A 121 -13.84 9.41 -3.87
CA TYR A 121 -13.13 10.43 -3.10
C TYR A 121 -13.57 10.46 -1.63
N LYS A 122 -14.88 10.43 -1.35
CA LYS A 122 -15.41 10.41 0.03
C LYS A 122 -14.97 9.14 0.77
N ILE A 123 -15.10 7.96 0.15
CA ILE A 123 -14.66 6.68 0.73
C ILE A 123 -13.18 6.75 1.12
N ILE A 124 -12.31 7.10 0.17
CA ILE A 124 -10.86 7.18 0.43
C ILE A 124 -10.55 8.23 1.50
N LYS A 125 -11.21 9.40 1.47
CA LYS A 125 -11.03 10.44 2.48
C LYS A 125 -11.40 9.93 3.88
N TYR A 126 -12.51 9.21 4.03
CA TYR A 126 -12.94 8.66 5.31
C TYR A 126 -12.03 7.54 5.80
N VAL A 127 -11.59 6.63 4.92
CA VAL A 127 -10.62 5.59 5.28
C VAL A 127 -9.29 6.22 5.74
N LEU A 128 -8.82 7.26 5.05
CA LEU A 128 -7.63 8.01 5.46
C LEU A 128 -7.84 8.67 6.84
N LEU A 129 -8.99 9.29 7.06
CA LEU A 129 -9.33 9.94 8.32
C LEU A 129 -9.41 8.94 9.49
N ILE A 130 -9.98 7.75 9.30
CA ILE A 130 -10.00 6.68 10.31
C ILE A 130 -8.57 6.31 10.72
N ASN A 131 -7.70 6.02 9.75
CA ASN A 131 -6.32 5.62 10.00
C ASN A 131 -5.50 6.72 10.69
N VAL A 132 -5.66 7.98 10.25
CA VAL A 132 -4.90 9.12 10.80
C VAL A 132 -5.40 9.50 12.18
N THR A 133 -6.73 9.51 12.40
CA THR A 133 -7.32 9.82 13.72
C THR A 133 -6.89 8.78 14.74
N PHE A 134 -6.97 7.49 14.40
CA PHE A 134 -6.55 6.43 15.31
C PHE A 134 -5.04 6.49 15.61
N PHE A 135 -4.21 6.81 14.60
CA PHE A 135 -2.78 7.04 14.81
C PHE A 135 -2.52 8.16 15.81
N PHE A 136 -3.17 9.32 15.67
CA PHE A 136 -2.98 10.44 16.58
C PHE A 136 -3.50 10.16 17.99
N LEU A 137 -4.59 9.38 18.11
CA LEU A 137 -5.08 8.89 19.38
C LEU A 137 -4.03 8.00 20.05
N GLN A 138 -3.47 7.03 19.31
CA GLN A 138 -2.41 6.14 19.80
C GLN A 138 -1.15 6.92 20.21
N PHE A 139 -0.72 7.87 19.38
CA PHE A 139 0.42 8.76 19.67
C PHE A 139 0.18 9.56 20.96
N THR A 140 -0.98 10.20 21.08
CA THR A 140 -1.28 11.06 22.24
C THR A 140 -1.30 10.24 23.52
N ILE A 141 -1.95 9.07 23.51
CA ILE A 141 -2.10 8.25 24.71
C ILE A 141 -0.75 7.68 25.16
N VAL A 142 0.07 7.15 24.25
CA VAL A 142 1.36 6.58 24.65
C VAL A 142 2.34 7.62 25.17
N TYR A 143 2.38 8.82 24.57
CA TYR A 143 3.28 9.87 25.02
C TYR A 143 2.78 10.66 26.24
N SER A 144 1.48 10.59 26.57
CA SER A 144 0.93 11.23 27.79
C SER A 144 0.84 10.30 28.99
N THR A 145 0.65 8.99 28.77
CA THR A 145 0.36 8.02 29.86
C THR A 145 1.30 6.83 29.88
N SER A 146 2.19 6.67 28.89
CA SER A 146 2.98 5.46 28.66
C SER A 146 2.16 4.18 28.39
N TYR A 147 0.83 4.28 28.29
CA TYR A 147 -0.05 3.19 27.89
C TYR A 147 -0.14 3.11 26.36
N TYR A 148 0.04 1.93 25.78
CA TYR A 148 -0.07 1.72 24.35
C TYR A 148 -1.34 0.94 23.99
N ILE A 149 -2.18 1.52 23.14
CA ILE A 149 -3.35 0.83 22.59
C ILE A 149 -2.89 -0.03 21.42
N ASP A 150 -2.97 -1.34 21.58
CA ASP A 150 -2.63 -2.31 20.55
C ASP A 150 -3.91 -2.98 20.00
N PRO A 151 -4.52 -2.44 18.92
CA PRO A 151 -5.68 -3.06 18.32
C PRO A 151 -5.36 -4.41 17.65
N LEU A 152 -4.11 -4.65 17.26
CA LEU A 152 -3.71 -5.89 16.59
C LEU A 152 -3.69 -7.04 17.59
N LEU A 153 -3.14 -6.80 18.78
CA LEU A 153 -3.11 -7.78 19.87
C LEU A 153 -4.53 -8.24 20.24
N PHE A 154 -5.49 -7.31 20.25
CA PHE A 154 -6.89 -7.64 20.53
C PHE A 154 -7.56 -8.43 19.40
N LEU A 155 -7.25 -8.11 18.14
CA LEU A 155 -7.92 -8.70 16.97
C LEU A 155 -7.30 -10.02 16.51
N THR A 156 -5.97 -10.15 16.54
CA THR A 156 -5.24 -11.31 15.99
C THR A 156 -4.40 -12.03 17.03
N GLY A 157 -4.13 -11.42 18.18
CA GLY A 157 -3.16 -11.93 19.16
C GLY A 157 -1.72 -11.50 18.88
N ASP A 158 -1.45 -10.87 17.73
CA ASP A 158 -0.10 -10.40 17.37
C ASP A 158 0.16 -9.00 17.90
N LYS A 159 1.36 -8.79 18.47
CA LYS A 159 1.75 -7.48 19.01
C LYS A 159 2.26 -6.56 17.91
N GLN A 160 1.90 -5.28 18.01
CA GLN A 160 2.50 -4.23 17.19
C GLN A 160 3.97 -3.99 17.57
N ARG A 161 4.80 -3.66 16.57
CA ARG A 161 6.24 -3.38 16.76
C ARG A 161 6.48 -1.91 17.10
N TYR A 162 5.82 -1.44 18.15
CA TYR A 162 5.76 -0.02 18.51
C TYR A 162 6.96 0.45 19.32
N LEU A 163 7.67 -0.44 20.01
CA LEU A 163 8.88 -0.08 20.75
C LEU A 163 10.01 0.24 19.77
N ALA A 164 10.71 1.35 20.00
CA ALA A 164 11.83 1.77 19.18
C ALA A 164 13.17 1.20 19.64
N ASN A 165 13.31 0.80 20.91
CA ASN A 165 14.58 0.38 21.53
C ASN A 165 15.68 1.45 21.45
N PHE A 166 15.30 2.71 21.36
CA PHE A 166 16.19 3.87 21.51
C PHE A 166 15.44 5.03 22.17
N SER A 167 16.19 6.01 22.64
CA SER A 167 15.65 7.23 23.24
C SER A 167 16.17 8.46 22.51
N ILE A 168 15.33 9.49 22.37
CA ILE A 168 15.74 10.80 21.86
C ILE A 168 15.96 11.70 23.09
N PRO A 169 17.08 12.44 23.21
CA PRO A 169 17.43 13.18 24.44
C PRO A 169 16.33 14.08 25.02
N ILE A 170 15.49 14.69 24.17
CA ILE A 170 14.42 15.62 24.58
C ILE A 170 13.10 14.88 24.88
N ILE A 171 12.89 13.70 24.29
CA ILE A 171 11.60 12.98 24.33
C ILE A 171 11.65 11.81 25.34
N GLY A 172 12.83 11.24 25.58
CA GLY A 172 13.01 10.01 26.35
C GLY A 172 12.75 8.76 25.50
N ALA A 173 12.20 7.71 26.13
CA ALA A 173 11.90 6.45 25.46
C ALA A 173 11.00 6.67 24.25
N THR A 174 11.45 6.22 23.08
CA THR A 174 10.75 6.50 21.84
C THR A 174 9.72 5.41 21.54
N TYR A 175 8.48 5.82 21.36
CA TYR A 175 7.39 4.98 20.88
C TYR A 175 7.08 5.31 19.43
N ARG A 176 6.77 4.28 18.64
CA ARG A 176 6.50 4.38 17.21
C ARG A 176 5.08 3.89 16.94
N PRO A 177 4.08 4.77 17.04
CA PRO A 177 2.70 4.40 16.74
C PRO A 177 2.58 3.81 15.33
N THR A 178 1.68 2.86 15.16
CA THR A 178 1.49 2.11 13.92
C THR A 178 0.03 2.12 13.45
N GLY A 179 -0.85 2.80 14.19
CA GLY A 179 -2.28 2.80 13.93
C GLY A 179 -2.85 1.39 14.01
N PHE A 180 -3.50 0.93 12.93
CA PHE A 180 -4.06 -0.43 12.83
C PHE A 180 -3.07 -1.47 12.27
N PHE A 181 -1.81 -1.11 12.03
CA PHE A 181 -0.85 -1.97 11.34
C PHE A 181 0.21 -2.52 12.28
N GLU A 182 0.86 -3.62 11.88
CA GLU A 182 1.91 -4.27 12.69
C GLU A 182 3.15 -3.39 12.89
N GLU A 183 3.56 -2.65 11.86
CA GLU A 183 4.80 -1.86 11.88
C GLU A 183 4.60 -0.41 11.45
N PRO A 184 5.45 0.54 11.92
CA PRO A 184 5.33 1.94 11.52
C PRO A 184 5.62 2.16 10.03
N SER A 185 6.53 1.38 9.43
CA SER A 185 6.76 1.39 7.97
C SER A 185 5.56 0.85 7.18
N THR A 186 4.79 -0.10 7.74
CA THR A 186 3.57 -0.65 7.12
C THR A 186 2.50 0.42 7.07
N TYR A 187 2.25 1.06 8.22
CA TYR A 187 1.34 2.19 8.34
C TYR A 187 1.65 3.27 7.29
N ALA A 188 2.91 3.71 7.24
CA ALA A 188 3.31 4.77 6.32
C ALA A 188 3.11 4.38 4.85
N ALA A 189 3.39 3.13 4.48
CA ALA A 189 3.20 2.64 3.11
C ALA A 189 1.71 2.65 2.71
N PHE A 190 0.81 2.15 3.56
CA PHE A 190 -0.63 2.14 3.27
C PHE A 190 -1.26 3.53 3.28
N VAL A 191 -0.87 4.40 4.22
CA VAL A 191 -1.31 5.81 4.24
C VAL A 191 -0.83 6.53 2.99
N THR A 192 0.42 6.30 2.55
CA THR A 192 0.94 6.85 1.28
C THR A 192 0.13 6.36 0.08
N CYS A 193 -0.27 5.09 0.06
CA CYS A 193 -1.16 4.52 -0.97
C CYS A 193 -2.54 5.19 -0.99
N LEU A 194 -3.14 5.42 0.18
CA LEU A 194 -4.43 6.14 0.28
C LEU A 194 -4.30 7.62 -0.15
N ILE A 195 -3.21 8.29 0.21
CA ILE A 195 -2.90 9.65 -0.27
C ILE A 195 -2.82 9.63 -1.81
N ALA A 196 -2.13 8.65 -2.41
CA ALA A 196 -2.03 8.51 -3.86
C ALA A 196 -3.39 8.28 -4.52
N CYS A 197 -4.23 7.40 -3.95
CA CYS A 197 -5.61 7.18 -4.39
C CYS A 197 -6.42 8.49 -4.37
N LYS A 198 -6.33 9.25 -3.28
CA LYS A 198 -7.06 10.51 -3.09
C LYS A 198 -6.64 11.57 -4.10
N LEU A 199 -5.33 11.74 -4.28
CA LEU A 199 -4.75 12.74 -5.17
C LEU A 199 -5.02 12.42 -6.65
N PHE A 200 -5.03 11.14 -7.01
CA PHE A 200 -5.42 10.70 -8.36
C PHE A 200 -6.84 11.16 -8.74
N ILE A 201 -7.80 11.06 -7.81
CA ILE A 201 -9.18 11.52 -8.06
C ILE A 201 -9.28 13.04 -8.00
N ASN A 202 -8.69 13.63 -6.96
CA ASN A 202 -8.73 15.06 -6.73
C ASN A 202 -7.36 15.54 -6.26
N ASN A 203 -6.74 16.29 -7.15
CA ASN A 203 -5.40 16.83 -7.00
C ASN A 203 -5.24 17.87 -5.86
N LYS A 204 -6.30 18.23 -5.12
CA LYS A 204 -6.24 19.20 -4.01
C LYS A 204 -5.57 18.62 -2.76
N VAL A 205 -4.62 19.37 -2.20
CA VAL A 205 -3.97 19.10 -0.92
C VAL A 205 -4.76 19.76 0.20
N ASP A 206 -5.61 18.99 0.88
CA ASP A 206 -6.42 19.46 2.02
C ASP A 206 -5.78 19.12 3.37
N ILE A 207 -6.44 19.52 4.45
CA ILE A 207 -5.98 19.26 5.83
C ILE A 207 -5.80 17.76 6.11
N VAL A 208 -6.62 16.90 5.51
CA VAL A 208 -6.57 15.45 5.70
C VAL A 208 -5.26 14.89 5.13
N ILE A 209 -4.81 15.36 3.96
CA ILE A 209 -3.49 14.98 3.41
C ILE A 209 -2.35 15.51 4.29
N LYS A 210 -2.44 16.77 4.76
CA LYS A 210 -1.41 17.35 5.64
C LYS A 210 -1.25 16.56 6.94
N LEU A 211 -2.36 16.20 7.59
CA LEU A 211 -2.36 15.38 8.80
C LEU A 211 -1.82 13.96 8.53
N SER A 212 -2.09 13.40 7.35
CA SER A 212 -1.55 12.09 6.95
C SER A 212 -0.03 12.12 6.77
N ILE A 213 0.52 13.22 6.27
CA ILE A 213 1.98 13.38 6.14
C ILE A 213 2.62 13.55 7.52
N ALA A 214 1.99 14.35 8.38
CA ALA A 214 2.44 14.50 9.76
C ALA A 214 2.46 13.14 10.48
N SER A 215 1.41 12.32 10.33
CA SER A 215 1.39 10.99 10.93
C SER A 215 2.46 10.04 10.35
N ILE A 216 2.75 10.13 9.05
CA ILE A 216 3.87 9.40 8.43
C ILE A 216 5.21 9.76 9.10
N PHE A 217 5.51 11.05 9.30
CA PHE A 217 6.74 11.46 9.99
C PHE A 217 6.75 11.02 11.47
N MET A 218 5.63 11.19 12.17
CA MET A 218 5.49 10.85 13.58
C MET A 218 5.50 9.33 13.84
N SER A 219 5.45 8.50 12.80
CA SER A 219 5.68 7.05 12.91
C SER A 219 7.15 6.71 13.21
N LEU A 220 8.07 7.67 13.02
CA LEU A 220 9.50 7.58 13.34
C LEU A 220 10.20 6.35 12.73
N SER A 221 9.68 5.84 11.62
CA SER A 221 10.36 4.84 10.80
C SER A 221 11.24 5.53 9.78
N VAL A 222 12.50 5.07 9.64
CA VAL A 222 13.45 5.61 8.65
C VAL A 222 12.87 5.61 7.24
N ALA A 223 12.24 4.49 6.83
CA ALA A 223 11.59 4.38 5.53
C ALA A 223 10.40 5.35 5.41
N ALA A 224 9.57 5.45 6.46
CA ALA A 224 8.42 6.34 6.47
C ALA A 224 8.82 7.82 6.32
N ILE A 225 9.86 8.22 7.04
CA ILE A 225 10.47 9.54 6.95
C ILE A 225 10.91 9.83 5.52
N PHE A 226 11.61 8.89 4.88
CA PHE A 226 12.11 9.06 3.51
C PHE A 226 10.98 9.27 2.51
N TYR A 227 9.95 8.40 2.51
CA TYR A 227 8.81 8.57 1.60
C TYR A 227 7.96 9.80 1.95
N GLY A 228 7.79 10.12 3.24
CA GLY A 228 7.08 11.32 3.71
C GLY A 228 7.78 12.61 3.27
N PHE A 229 9.11 12.62 3.27
CA PHE A 229 9.92 13.72 2.76
C PHE A 229 9.76 13.88 1.24
N LEU A 230 9.91 12.80 0.47
CA LEU A 230 9.67 12.83 -0.98
C LEU A 230 8.26 13.30 -1.32
N LEU A 231 7.24 12.81 -0.59
CA LEU A 231 5.86 13.20 -0.80
C LEU A 231 5.64 14.67 -0.46
N SER A 232 6.24 15.16 0.62
CA SER A 232 6.23 16.59 0.97
C SER A 232 6.82 17.44 -0.14
N ILE A 233 7.99 17.06 -0.68
CA ILE A 233 8.63 17.74 -1.82
C ILE A 233 7.72 17.79 -3.04
N VAL A 234 7.14 16.65 -3.43
CA VAL A 234 6.26 16.56 -4.62
C VAL A 234 5.01 17.44 -4.45
N LEU A 235 4.38 17.39 -3.28
CA LEU A 235 3.21 18.23 -2.98
C LEU A 235 3.54 19.71 -2.92
N PHE A 236 4.73 20.01 -2.47
CA PHE A 236 5.20 21.36 -2.31
C PHE A 236 5.46 22.05 -3.65
N PHE A 237 6.14 21.37 -4.57
CA PHE A 237 6.36 21.89 -5.92
C PHE A 237 5.07 22.10 -6.71
N LYS A 238 4.01 21.32 -6.41
CA LYS A 238 2.68 21.49 -7.01
C LYS A 238 1.95 22.77 -6.61
N GLN A 239 2.21 23.34 -5.44
CA GLN A 239 1.51 24.55 -4.99
C GLN A 239 1.96 25.76 -5.82
N LYS A 240 1.04 26.39 -6.57
CA LYS A 240 1.39 27.49 -7.50
C LYS A 240 1.83 28.79 -6.81
N ASN A 241 1.36 29.08 -5.59
CA ASN A 241 1.35 30.48 -5.10
C ASN A 241 2.33 30.85 -3.97
N ASN A 242 3.16 29.93 -3.47
CA ASN A 242 3.96 30.21 -2.27
C ASN A 242 5.48 30.13 -2.52
N THR A 243 6.00 30.88 -3.51
CA THR A 243 7.44 30.95 -3.84
C THR A 243 8.33 31.27 -2.63
N PHE A 244 7.86 32.15 -1.73
CA PHE A 244 8.60 32.49 -0.51
C PHE A 244 8.74 31.30 0.46
N PHE A 245 7.63 30.60 0.77
CA PHE A 245 7.71 29.38 1.56
C PHE A 245 8.54 28.30 0.84
N LYS A 246 8.53 28.29 -0.51
CA LYS A 246 9.42 27.46 -1.35
C LYS A 246 10.88 27.64 -1.07
N ILE A 247 11.30 28.88 -0.96
CA ILE A 247 12.69 29.20 -0.65
C ILE A 247 13.01 28.81 0.80
N ILE A 248 12.15 29.16 1.77
CA ILE A 248 12.38 28.85 3.19
C ILE A 248 12.46 27.35 3.44
N SER A 249 11.53 26.54 2.93
CA SER A 249 11.57 25.10 3.16
C SER A 249 12.78 24.44 2.48
N PHE A 250 13.22 24.98 1.34
CA PHE A 250 14.41 24.50 0.65
C PHE A 250 15.68 24.85 1.44
N GLN A 251 15.72 26.02 2.08
CA GLN A 251 16.78 26.41 3.00
C GLN A 251 16.76 25.62 4.32
N LEU A 252 15.59 25.16 4.77
CA LEU A 252 15.45 24.27 5.92
C LEU A 252 15.76 22.80 5.59
N LEU A 253 15.85 22.45 4.31
CA LEU A 253 16.12 21.09 3.85
C LEU A 253 17.41 20.48 4.45
N PRO A 254 18.55 21.20 4.54
CA PRO A 254 19.76 20.68 5.17
C PRO A 254 19.56 20.37 6.65
N PHE A 255 18.79 21.18 7.39
CA PHE A 255 18.47 20.92 8.80
C PHE A 255 17.57 19.71 8.97
N ILE A 256 16.57 19.55 8.09
CA ILE A 256 15.75 18.33 8.05
C ILE A 256 16.65 17.13 7.77
N ILE A 257 17.49 17.18 6.73
CA ILE A 257 18.41 16.10 6.38
C ILE A 257 19.34 15.76 7.56
N LEU A 258 19.88 16.76 8.26
CA LEU A 258 20.72 16.58 9.44
C LEU A 258 19.94 15.93 10.60
N PHE A 259 18.73 16.40 10.89
CA PHE A 259 17.89 15.79 11.92
C PHE A 259 17.55 14.33 11.58
N LEU A 260 17.27 14.06 10.30
CA LEU A 260 17.01 12.72 9.82
C LEU A 260 18.25 11.83 9.86
N SER A 261 19.44 12.35 9.54
CA SER A 261 20.68 11.58 9.63
C SER A 261 20.99 11.18 11.06
N ILE A 262 20.73 12.07 12.04
CA ILE A 262 20.86 11.77 13.47
C ILE A 262 19.86 10.68 13.90
N LEU A 263 18.59 10.75 13.47
CA LEU A 263 17.62 9.68 13.77
C LEU A 263 18.02 8.35 13.15
N ILE A 264 18.57 8.37 11.93
CA ILE A 264 19.06 7.19 11.24
C ILE A 264 20.26 6.59 11.99
N SER A 265 21.23 7.42 12.42
CA SER A 265 22.41 6.92 13.14
C SER A 265 22.00 6.27 14.46
N TYR A 266 21.18 6.93 15.29
CA TYR A 266 20.67 6.34 16.53
C TYR A 266 19.94 5.02 16.29
N ARG A 267 19.19 4.91 15.19
CA ARG A 267 18.50 3.67 14.84
C ARG A 267 19.47 2.57 14.42
N LEU A 268 20.47 2.88 13.61
CA LEU A 268 21.47 1.92 13.14
C LEU A 268 22.30 1.37 14.32
N ASP A 269 22.68 2.25 15.25
CA ASP A 269 23.40 1.89 16.47
C ASP A 269 22.55 0.97 17.35
N SER A 270 21.25 1.25 17.51
CA SER A 270 20.34 0.41 18.29
C SER A 270 20.13 -1.02 17.74
N LEU A 271 20.48 -1.25 16.48
CA LEU A 271 20.31 -2.52 15.77
C LEU A 271 21.63 -3.26 15.51
N ASN A 272 22.75 -2.75 16.03
CA ASN A 272 24.11 -3.27 15.77
C ASN A 272 24.40 -3.46 14.27
N GLY A 273 23.85 -2.60 13.40
CA GLY A 273 24.01 -2.68 11.94
C GLY A 273 23.29 -3.84 11.21
N SER A 274 22.72 -4.82 11.93
CA SER A 274 22.10 -6.03 11.36
C SER A 274 21.01 -5.77 10.32
N ALA A 275 20.18 -4.75 10.51
CA ALA A 275 19.07 -4.46 9.58
C ALA A 275 19.53 -3.88 8.23
N SER A 276 20.74 -3.30 8.15
CA SER A 276 21.30 -2.80 6.89
C SER A 276 21.92 -3.94 6.10
N SER A 277 22.69 -4.81 6.76
CA SER A 277 23.30 -5.99 6.12
C SER A 277 22.23 -6.93 5.55
N ILE A 278 21.16 -7.18 6.30
CA ILE A 278 20.06 -8.07 5.87
C ILE A 278 19.34 -7.55 4.60
N ARG A 279 19.22 -6.22 4.44
CA ARG A 279 18.65 -5.59 3.24
C ARG A 279 19.59 -5.60 2.05
N LEU A 280 20.89 -5.40 2.28
CA LEU A 280 21.91 -5.49 1.23
C LEU A 280 22.07 -6.91 0.71
N ASN A 281 21.98 -7.92 1.59
CA ASN A 281 21.98 -9.33 1.20
C ASN A 281 20.82 -9.66 0.26
N LEU A 282 19.60 -9.18 0.55
CA LEU A 282 18.46 -9.35 -0.35
C LEU A 282 18.75 -8.82 -1.76
N ILE A 283 19.33 -7.62 -1.87
CA ILE A 283 19.73 -7.04 -3.16
C ILE A 283 20.76 -7.93 -3.83
N LYS A 284 21.83 -8.30 -3.11
CA LYS A 284 22.91 -9.14 -3.63
C LYS A 284 22.38 -10.44 -4.23
N TYR A 285 21.58 -11.21 -3.48
CA TYR A 285 20.99 -12.45 -3.97
C TYR A 285 20.12 -12.27 -5.22
N ILE A 286 19.46 -11.13 -5.40
CA ILE A 286 18.63 -10.86 -6.58
C ILE A 286 19.51 -10.56 -7.80
N TYR A 287 20.57 -9.77 -7.63
CA TYR A 287 21.47 -9.39 -8.73
C TYR A 287 22.52 -10.47 -9.06
N ASP A 288 22.76 -11.42 -8.16
CA ASP A 288 23.62 -12.59 -8.40
C ASP A 288 22.92 -13.71 -9.20
N GLN A 289 21.64 -13.54 -9.54
CA GLN A 289 20.89 -14.48 -10.38
C GLN A 289 21.40 -14.47 -11.84
N SER A 290 21.03 -15.50 -12.60
CA SER A 290 21.32 -15.52 -14.04
C SER A 290 20.64 -14.35 -14.77
N LEU A 291 21.22 -13.90 -15.88
CA LEU A 291 20.68 -12.78 -16.66
C LEU A 291 19.20 -12.97 -17.05
N PRO A 292 18.73 -14.16 -17.51
CA PRO A 292 17.30 -14.37 -17.78
C PRO A 292 16.41 -14.18 -16.56
N GLU A 293 16.81 -14.70 -15.39
CA GLU A 293 16.06 -14.56 -14.14
C GLU A 293 15.99 -13.09 -13.68
N LEU A 294 17.06 -12.31 -13.88
CA LEU A 294 17.06 -10.88 -13.56
C LEU A 294 16.16 -10.09 -14.52
N LEU A 295 16.18 -10.42 -15.82
CA LEU A 295 15.42 -9.69 -16.84
C LEU A 295 13.92 -10.00 -16.81
N PHE A 296 13.53 -11.26 -16.60
CA PHE A 296 12.14 -11.73 -16.68
C PHE A 296 11.54 -12.15 -15.33
N GLY A 297 12.35 -12.23 -14.27
CA GLY A 297 11.91 -12.59 -12.93
C GLY A 297 11.73 -14.10 -12.73
N ASN A 298 11.38 -14.48 -11.50
CA ASN A 298 11.13 -15.88 -11.12
C ASN A 298 9.66 -16.30 -11.29
N GLY A 299 8.80 -15.38 -11.74
CA GLY A 299 7.36 -15.61 -11.90
C GLY A 299 6.53 -15.44 -10.63
N MET A 300 5.20 -15.45 -10.80
CA MET A 300 4.25 -15.17 -9.72
C MET A 300 4.33 -16.18 -8.58
N LEU A 301 4.57 -17.45 -8.90
CA LEU A 301 4.70 -18.56 -7.95
C LEU A 301 6.17 -18.91 -7.66
N GLY A 302 7.11 -18.02 -8.02
CA GLY A 302 8.53 -18.27 -7.84
C GLY A 302 9.23 -17.17 -7.06
N VAL A 303 10.35 -17.53 -6.47
CA VAL A 303 11.33 -16.63 -5.85
C VAL A 303 12.74 -17.09 -6.22
N VAL A 304 13.76 -16.30 -5.84
CA VAL A 304 15.17 -16.70 -5.96
C VAL A 304 15.36 -18.06 -5.30
N THR A 305 16.04 -19.00 -5.96
CA THR A 305 16.13 -20.40 -5.51
C THR A 305 16.69 -20.53 -4.10
N ALA A 306 17.67 -19.71 -3.74
CA ALA A 306 18.25 -19.65 -2.39
C ALA A 306 17.22 -19.30 -1.29
N PHE A 307 16.10 -18.67 -1.64
CA PHE A 307 15.06 -18.27 -0.68
C PHE A 307 13.96 -19.32 -0.53
N SER A 308 13.84 -20.26 -1.46
CA SER A 308 12.72 -21.21 -1.58
C SER A 308 12.42 -21.92 -0.25
N GLU A 309 13.40 -22.63 0.32
CA GLU A 309 13.23 -23.43 1.54
C GLU A 309 12.92 -22.56 2.77
N TYR A 310 13.56 -21.39 2.87
CA TYR A 310 13.35 -20.44 3.95
C TYR A 310 11.99 -19.72 3.86
N MET A 311 11.48 -19.51 2.64
CA MET A 311 10.13 -19.00 2.40
C MET A 311 9.07 -20.01 2.83
N LYS A 312 9.25 -21.29 2.52
CA LYS A 312 8.34 -22.38 2.94
C LYS A 312 8.26 -22.52 4.45
N SER A 313 9.41 -22.37 5.12
CA SER A 313 9.50 -22.43 6.59
C SER A 313 9.23 -21.09 7.30
N GLY A 314 8.90 -20.01 6.57
CA GLY A 314 8.62 -18.68 7.14
C GLY A 314 9.83 -18.01 7.81
N ASN A 315 11.05 -18.45 7.50
CA ASN A 315 12.28 -18.11 8.23
C ASN A 315 13.36 -17.50 7.32
N LEU A 316 12.98 -16.61 6.39
CA LEU A 316 13.91 -15.85 5.54
C LEU A 316 15.05 -15.17 6.32
N TRP A 317 14.77 -14.73 7.54
CA TRP A 317 15.75 -14.08 8.41
C TRP A 317 16.92 -15.00 8.79
N LYS A 318 16.78 -16.33 8.70
CA LYS A 318 17.86 -17.29 9.03
C LYS A 318 19.02 -17.30 8.04
N ILE A 319 18.82 -16.76 6.83
CA ILE A 319 19.88 -16.55 5.84
C ILE A 319 20.30 -15.09 5.75
N ASP A 320 20.01 -14.30 6.79
CA ASP A 320 20.27 -12.87 6.83
C ASP A 320 19.67 -12.12 5.63
N VAL A 321 18.43 -12.47 5.25
CA VAL A 321 17.69 -11.81 4.16
C VAL A 321 16.40 -11.19 4.69
N ALA A 322 16.15 -9.94 4.28
CA ALA A 322 14.97 -9.17 4.68
C ALA A 322 13.68 -9.80 4.10
N ALA A 323 12.51 -9.35 4.56
CA ALA A 323 11.29 -9.68 3.84
C ALA A 323 11.37 -9.14 2.40
N LEU A 324 10.81 -9.87 1.43
CA LEU A 324 11.00 -9.57 0.00
C LEU A 324 10.56 -8.15 -0.41
N ASN A 325 9.62 -7.56 0.33
CA ASN A 325 9.09 -6.22 0.11
C ASN A 325 9.78 -5.13 0.96
N ASP A 326 10.70 -5.47 1.87
CA ASP A 326 11.34 -4.48 2.77
C ASP A 326 12.21 -3.44 2.05
N ASN A 327 12.70 -3.76 0.85
CA ASN A 327 13.49 -2.85 0.01
C ASN A 327 12.65 -2.07 -1.02
N GLY A 328 11.33 -2.24 -1.00
CA GLY A 328 10.40 -1.51 -1.85
C GLY A 328 9.68 -2.40 -2.87
N LEU A 329 8.50 -1.93 -3.27
CA LEU A 329 7.66 -2.55 -4.29
C LEU A 329 8.38 -2.75 -5.62
N TRP A 330 9.28 -1.85 -6.01
CA TRP A 330 10.08 -1.98 -7.23
C TRP A 330 10.91 -3.28 -7.23
N LEU A 331 11.55 -3.61 -6.11
CA LEU A 331 12.38 -4.81 -5.99
C LEU A 331 11.49 -6.05 -5.97
N PHE A 332 10.34 -5.98 -5.29
CA PHE A 332 9.36 -7.06 -5.31
C PHE A 332 8.85 -7.36 -6.73
N ILE A 333 8.66 -6.33 -7.57
CA ILE A 333 8.32 -6.48 -8.99
C ILE A 333 9.47 -7.16 -9.75
N ILE A 334 10.73 -6.77 -9.52
CA ILE A 334 11.90 -7.42 -10.16
C ILE A 334 11.97 -8.90 -9.81
N ILE A 335 11.77 -9.27 -8.54
CA ILE A 335 11.80 -10.68 -8.11
C ILE A 335 10.78 -11.52 -8.90
N LYS A 336 9.59 -10.96 -9.16
CA LYS A 336 8.45 -11.67 -9.74
C LYS A 336 8.36 -11.60 -11.26
N ILE A 337 8.68 -10.46 -11.87
CA ILE A 337 8.46 -10.17 -13.31
C ILE A 337 9.71 -9.55 -13.97
N GLY A 338 10.81 -9.40 -13.21
CA GLY A 338 12.10 -8.96 -13.73
C GLY A 338 12.20 -7.46 -14.02
N MET A 339 13.39 -7.04 -14.44
CA MET A 339 13.67 -5.65 -14.81
C MET A 339 12.81 -5.18 -16.01
N VAL A 340 12.56 -6.06 -16.99
CA VAL A 340 11.71 -5.76 -18.14
C VAL A 340 10.26 -5.54 -17.68
N GLY A 341 9.77 -6.36 -16.75
CA GLY A 341 8.47 -6.19 -16.12
C GLY A 341 8.34 -4.85 -15.39
N LEU A 342 9.35 -4.46 -14.60
CA LEU A 342 9.36 -3.17 -13.92
C LEU A 342 9.33 -1.98 -14.89
N LEU A 343 10.20 -1.98 -15.91
CA LEU A 343 10.29 -0.90 -16.88
C LEU A 343 9.00 -0.76 -17.71
N SER A 344 8.46 -1.89 -18.19
CA SER A 344 7.19 -1.90 -18.91
C SER A 344 6.04 -1.40 -18.02
N PHE A 345 5.99 -1.82 -16.75
CA PHE A 345 5.01 -1.33 -15.79
C PHE A 345 5.12 0.19 -15.58
N MET A 346 6.33 0.72 -15.40
CA MET A 346 6.56 2.17 -15.28
C MET A 346 6.12 2.93 -16.54
N LEU A 347 6.43 2.42 -17.73
CA LEU A 347 6.03 3.03 -19.00
C LEU A 347 4.51 3.02 -19.19
N ILE A 348 3.84 1.90 -18.87
CA ILE A 348 2.37 1.81 -18.90
C ILE A 348 1.76 2.80 -17.90
N MET A 349 2.27 2.84 -16.67
CA MET A 349 1.79 3.79 -15.66
C MET A 349 1.97 5.23 -16.10
N LYS A 350 3.12 5.58 -16.69
CA LYS A 350 3.43 6.94 -17.15
C LYS A 350 2.60 7.38 -18.35
N ASN A 351 2.68 6.60 -19.43
CA ASN A 351 2.23 7.00 -20.77
C ASN A 351 0.80 6.56 -21.06
N LYS A 352 0.35 5.50 -20.39
CA LYS A 352 -0.99 4.96 -20.61
C LYS A 352 -1.91 5.23 -19.46
N LEU A 353 -1.55 5.21 -18.19
CA LEU A 353 -2.55 5.24 -17.11
C LEU A 353 -2.67 6.60 -16.40
N LEU A 354 -1.57 7.19 -15.96
CA LEU A 354 -1.58 8.42 -15.17
C LEU A 354 -1.55 9.68 -16.03
N ASN A 355 -0.77 9.67 -17.13
CA ASN A 355 -0.60 10.76 -18.10
C ASN A 355 -0.24 12.14 -17.50
N ASP A 356 0.07 12.22 -16.21
CA ASP A 356 0.42 13.42 -15.45
C ASP A 356 1.74 13.20 -14.70
N ASN A 357 2.65 14.17 -14.79
CA ASN A 357 3.94 14.13 -14.09
C ASN A 357 3.75 14.03 -12.58
N PHE A 358 2.78 14.75 -12.02
CA PHE A 358 2.56 14.78 -10.58
C PHE A 358 2.10 13.42 -10.05
N ASN A 359 1.05 12.84 -10.66
CA ASN A 359 0.59 11.51 -10.27
C ASN A 359 1.65 10.43 -10.52
N PHE A 360 2.46 10.56 -11.57
CA PHE A 360 3.57 9.64 -11.82
C PHE A 360 4.65 9.72 -10.75
N LEU A 361 5.03 10.91 -10.29
CA LEU A 361 5.98 11.07 -9.19
C LEU A 361 5.47 10.44 -7.88
N ILE A 362 4.18 10.57 -7.59
CA ILE A 362 3.57 9.86 -6.46
C ILE A 362 3.65 8.34 -6.64
N PHE A 363 3.40 7.85 -7.85
CA PHE A 363 3.57 6.43 -8.16
C PHE A 363 5.02 5.95 -7.98
N ILE A 364 6.03 6.75 -8.36
CA ILE A 364 7.44 6.45 -8.06
C ILE A 364 7.67 6.36 -6.55
N ILE A 365 7.07 7.25 -5.75
CA ILE A 365 7.15 7.15 -4.28
C ILE A 365 6.52 5.84 -3.79
N LEU A 366 5.38 5.42 -4.34
CA LEU A 366 4.78 4.12 -4.01
C LEU A 366 5.69 2.94 -4.35
N LEU A 367 6.42 2.99 -5.48
CA LEU A 367 7.39 1.97 -5.84
C LEU A 367 8.49 1.81 -4.78
N LEU A 368 8.85 2.89 -4.08
CA LEU A 368 9.85 2.87 -3.02
C LEU A 368 9.30 2.30 -1.70
N THR A 369 7.98 2.35 -1.48
CA THR A 369 7.35 1.82 -0.25
C THR A 369 7.37 0.29 -0.21
N LYS A 370 7.27 -0.28 0.99
CA LYS A 370 7.23 -1.74 1.19
C LYS A 370 5.93 -2.45 0.80
N LEU A 371 5.08 -1.80 -0.01
CA LEU A 371 3.91 -2.48 -0.55
C LEU A 371 4.36 -3.64 -1.45
N SER A 372 3.52 -4.65 -1.57
CA SER A 372 3.63 -5.67 -2.61
C SER A 372 2.55 -5.43 -3.68
N PHE A 373 2.81 -5.78 -4.95
CA PHE A 373 1.79 -5.59 -5.99
C PHE A 373 0.61 -6.56 -5.84
N ILE A 374 0.80 -7.66 -5.10
CA ILE A 374 -0.29 -8.58 -4.72
C ILE A 374 -1.07 -8.08 -3.51
N TYR A 375 -0.63 -7.00 -2.85
CA TYR A 375 -1.35 -6.46 -1.71
C TYR A 375 -2.67 -5.84 -2.12
N PHE A 376 -3.69 -6.05 -1.31
CA PHE A 376 -5.07 -5.64 -1.59
C PHE A 376 -5.17 -4.11 -1.76
N GLY A 377 -4.45 -3.34 -0.93
CA GLY A 377 -4.39 -1.88 -1.06
C GLY A 377 -3.76 -1.40 -2.37
N PHE A 378 -2.74 -2.10 -2.88
CA PHE A 378 -2.14 -1.78 -4.18
C PHE A 378 -3.05 -2.17 -5.35
N ILE A 379 -3.70 -3.33 -5.27
CA ILE A 379 -4.72 -3.75 -6.24
C ILE A 379 -5.89 -2.75 -6.26
N PHE A 380 -6.30 -2.24 -5.10
CA PHE A 380 -7.30 -1.17 -5.02
C PHE A 380 -6.84 0.10 -5.73
N TYR A 381 -5.60 0.54 -5.53
CA TYR A 381 -5.02 1.70 -6.23
C TYR A 381 -5.01 1.51 -7.76
N ILE A 382 -4.56 0.35 -8.26
CA ILE A 382 -4.58 0.06 -9.70
C ILE A 382 -6.02 -0.01 -10.24
N SER A 383 -6.92 -0.65 -9.51
CA SER A 383 -8.34 -0.74 -9.88
C SER A 383 -8.98 0.64 -9.94
N LEU A 384 -8.68 1.53 -8.98
CA LEU A 384 -9.14 2.91 -8.98
C LEU A 384 -8.73 3.62 -10.27
N ILE A 385 -7.46 3.49 -10.66
CA ILE A 385 -6.95 4.12 -11.89
C ILE A 385 -7.69 3.57 -13.11
N LEU A 386 -7.81 2.25 -13.24
CA LEU A 386 -8.42 1.62 -14.39
C LEU A 386 -9.91 1.96 -14.52
N PHE A 387 -10.68 1.86 -13.43
CA PHE A 387 -12.13 2.06 -13.46
C PHE A 387 -12.57 3.53 -13.41
N MET A 388 -11.76 4.43 -12.82
CA MET A 388 -12.16 5.84 -12.68
C MET A 388 -11.52 6.77 -13.72
N ARG A 389 -10.50 6.33 -14.45
CA ARG A 389 -9.84 7.21 -15.44
C ARG A 389 -10.79 7.68 -16.53
N LYS A 390 -11.57 6.78 -17.13
CA LYS A 390 -12.32 7.04 -18.37
C LYS A 390 -13.66 7.76 -18.18
N ASN A 391 -14.18 7.88 -16.96
CA ASN A 391 -15.34 8.75 -16.67
C ASN A 391 -15.00 10.26 -16.75
N ASN A 392 -13.94 10.63 -17.46
CA ASN A 392 -13.48 11.99 -17.76
C ASN A 392 -13.67 12.37 -19.23
N GLU A 393 -14.02 11.41 -20.08
CA GLU A 393 -14.58 11.61 -21.41
C GLU A 393 -16.08 11.31 -21.33
#